data_AF-A0A6L5QHK6-F1
#
_entry.id   AF-A0A6L5QHK6-F1
#
_cell.length_a   1.000
_cell.length_b   1.000
_cell.length_c   1.000
_cell.angle_alpha   90.00
_cell.angle_beta   90.00
_cell.angle_gamma   90.00
#
_symmetry.space_group_name_H-M   'P 1'
#
loop_
_entity.id
_entity.type
_entity.pdbx_description
1 polymer ?
#
loop_
_entity_poly.entity_id
_entity_poly.type
_entity_poly.pdbx_seq_one_letter_code
_entity_poly.pdbx_strand_id
1 'polypeptide(L)' 'MAISEINVRNQFRGKIKEIIFGPVVSEVDVETQHGIVTSVITSRSIQDLDLKVGSEVIALVKSTEVSIAKIGN' A
#
# COMPACT_ATOMS: atom_id res chain seq x y z
N MET A 1 1.33 -15.60 8.27
CA MET A 1 2.28 -14.74 7.52
C MET A 1 3.24 -14.13 8.52
N ALA A 2 4.55 -14.26 8.29
CA ALA A 2 5.55 -13.73 9.23
C ALA A 2 6.37 -12.64 8.53
N ILE A 3 5.93 -11.39 8.71
CA ILE A 3 6.87 -10.28 8.73
C ILE A 3 7.59 -10.42 10.07
N SER A 4 8.87 -10.76 10.07
CA SER A 4 9.61 -11.01 11.31
C SER A 4 9.87 -9.72 12.08
N GLU A 5 10.34 -8.68 11.41
CA GLU A 5 10.57 -7.35 11.98
C GLU A 5 10.47 -6.28 10.87
N ILE A 6 9.91 -5.10 11.18
CA ILE A 6 9.90 -3.95 10.27
C ILE A 6 9.83 -2.64 11.06
N ASN A 7 10.58 -1.61 10.66
CA ASN A 7 10.63 -0.31 11.34
C ASN A 7 9.65 0.73 10.75
N VAL A 8 8.48 0.28 10.30
CA VAL A 8 7.41 1.14 9.75
C VAL A 8 6.26 1.24 10.77
N ARG A 9 5.92 2.46 11.20
CA ARG A 9 4.92 2.67 12.26
C ARG A 9 3.48 2.66 11.76
N ASN A 10 3.24 3.04 10.51
CA ASN A 10 1.89 3.08 9.94
C ASN A 10 1.70 1.84 9.06
N GLN A 11 0.86 0.92 9.50
CA GLN A 11 0.62 -0.36 8.85
C GLN A 11 -0.88 -0.60 8.69
N PHE A 12 -1.32 -0.85 7.47
CA PHE A 12 -2.73 -1.03 7.16
C PHE A 12 -2.93 -2.38 6.46
N ARG A 13 -3.46 -3.36 7.19
CA ARG A 13 -3.81 -4.67 6.64
C ARG A 13 -5.06 -4.55 5.75
N GLY A 14 -5.02 -5.19 4.60
CA GLY A 14 -6.14 -5.18 3.66
C GLY A 14 -5.96 -6.15 2.51
N LYS A 15 -6.84 -6.03 1.53
CA LYS A 15 -6.77 -6.77 0.26
C LYS A 15 -6.59 -5.82 -0.89
N ILE A 16 -5.81 -6.23 -1.89
CA ILE A 16 -5.74 -5.48 -3.15
C ILE A 16 -7.12 -5.50 -3.81
N LYS A 17 -7.67 -4.32 -4.06
CA LYS A 17 -8.97 -4.13 -4.72
C LYS A 17 -8.79 -3.90 -6.21
N GLU A 18 -7.80 -3.10 -6.60
CA GLU A 18 -7.53 -2.73 -7.97
C GLU A 18 -6.03 -2.54 -8.19
N ILE A 19 -5.58 -2.81 -9.41
CA ILE A 19 -4.23 -2.50 -9.89
C ILE A 19 -4.36 -1.80 -11.23
N ILE A 20 -3.86 -0.57 -11.33
CA ILE A 20 -3.78 0.18 -12.59
C ILE A 20 -2.35 0.05 -13.10
N PHE A 21 -2.16 -0.77 -14.12
CA PHE A 21 -0.84 -1.04 -14.68
C PHE A 21 -0.32 0.11 -15.55
N GLY A 22 0.86 0.61 -15.24
CA GLY A 22 1.62 1.51 -16.10
C GLY A 22 2.93 0.88 -16.61
N PRO A 23 3.61 1.53 -17.57
CA PRO A 23 4.79 0.97 -18.22
C PRO A 23 6.03 0.89 -17.32
N VAL A 24 6.08 1.66 -16.23
CA VAL A 24 7.22 1.71 -15.28
C VAL A 24 6.73 1.59 -13.83
N VAL A 25 5.74 2.40 -13.49
CA VAL A 25 5.04 2.36 -12.19
C VAL A 25 3.59 2.00 -12.41
N SER A 26 2.98 1.42 -11.37
CA SER A 26 1.58 1.03 -11.33
C SER A 26 0.97 1.50 -10.02
N GLU A 27 -0.32 1.79 -10.08
CA GLU A 27 -1.12 2.13 -8.90
C GLU A 27 -1.74 0.85 -8.33
N VAL A 28 -1.75 0.73 -7.02
CA VAL A 28 -2.33 -0.40 -6.28
C VAL A 28 -3.22 0.16 -5.19
N ASP A 29 -4.51 -0.13 -5.30
CA ASP A 29 -5.48 0.22 -4.28
C ASP A 29 -5.70 -0.94 -3.31
N VAL A 30 -5.44 -0.69 -2.03
CA VAL A 30 -5.64 -1.65 -0.95
C VAL A 30 -6.87 -1.27 -0.16
N GLU A 31 -7.88 -2.13 -0.16
CA GLU A 31 -9.06 -1.98 0.68
C GLU A 31 -8.76 -2.44 2.10
N THR A 32 -8.86 -1.50 3.04
CA THR A 32 -8.60 -1.70 4.47
C THR A 32 -9.86 -1.38 5.28
N GLN A 33 -9.85 -1.70 6.59
CA GLN A 33 -10.94 -1.34 7.49
C GLN A 33 -11.15 0.18 7.64
N HIS A 34 -10.16 0.99 7.26
CA HIS A 34 -10.19 2.45 7.38
C HIS A 34 -10.42 3.14 6.03
N GLY A 35 -10.71 2.38 4.97
CA GLY A 35 -10.87 2.88 3.60
C GLY A 35 -9.78 2.39 2.64
N ILE A 36 -9.72 3.01 1.46
CA ILE A 36 -8.73 2.71 0.43
C ILE A 36 -7.39 3.38 0.77
N VAL A 37 -6.32 2.59 0.75
CA VAL A 37 -4.93 3.08 0.79
C VAL A 37 -4.31 2.81 -0.56
N THR A 38 -3.97 3.89 -1.27
CA THR A 38 -3.35 3.83 -2.60
C THR A 38 -1.83 3.83 -2.49
N SER A 39 -1.17 2.94 -3.22
CA SER A 39 0.28 2.87 -3.34
C SER A 39 0.69 2.96 -4.81
N VAL A 40 1.79 3.67 -5.09
CA VAL A 40 2.42 3.67 -6.40
C VAL A 40 3.77 2.97 -6.26
N ILE A 41 3.90 1.83 -6.94
CA ILE A 41 5.12 1.00 -6.92
C ILE A 41 5.56 0.68 -8.34
N THR A 42 6.76 0.12 -8.52
CA THR A 42 7.19 -0.28 -9.86
C THR A 42 6.30 -1.43 -10.36
N SER A 43 5.98 -1.42 -11.65
CA SER A 43 5.20 -2.49 -12.28
C SER A 43 5.93 -3.84 -12.18
N ARG A 44 7.27 -3.81 -12.13
CA ARG A 44 8.10 -5.00 -11.86
C ARG A 44 7.84 -5.55 -10.46
N SER A 45 7.74 -4.71 -9.42
CA SER A 45 7.46 -5.16 -8.06
C SER A 45 6.13 -5.90 -7.92
N ILE A 46 5.11 -5.51 -8.70
CA ILE A 46 3.83 -6.24 -8.74
C ILE A 46 4.04 -7.67 -9.24
N GLN A 47 4.83 -7.84 -10.30
CA GLN A 47 5.15 -9.14 -10.88
C GLN A 47 6.02 -9.99 -9.94
N ASP A 48 7.10 -9.40 -9.41
CA ASP A 48 8.06 -10.09 -8.53
C ASP A 48 7.40 -10.61 -7.23
N LEU A 49 6.38 -9.88 -6.74
CA LEU A 49 5.65 -10.22 -5.52
C LEU A 49 4.36 -11.02 -5.77
N ASP A 50 4.06 -11.38 -7.03
CA ASP A 50 2.79 -12.00 -7.46
C ASP A 50 1.55 -11.28 -6.89
N LEU A 51 1.57 -9.94 -6.92
CA LEU A 51 0.43 -9.14 -6.47
C LEU A 51 -0.70 -9.18 -7.50
N LYS A 52 -1.89 -9.52 -7.03
CA LYS A 52 -3.11 -9.59 -7.81
C LYS A 52 -4.28 -9.07 -7.00
N VAL A 53 -5.35 -8.69 -7.68
CA VAL A 53 -6.63 -8.37 -7.02
C VAL A 53 -7.04 -9.54 -6.12
N GLY A 54 -7.40 -9.22 -4.88
CA GLY A 54 -7.73 -10.18 -3.82
C GLY A 54 -6.56 -10.60 -2.94
N SER A 55 -5.30 -10.28 -3.28
CA SER A 55 -4.14 -10.59 -2.43
C SER A 55 -4.22 -9.91 -1.07
N GLU A 56 -4.04 -10.68 0.00
CA GLU A 56 -3.86 -10.19 1.37
C GLU A 56 -2.50 -9.50 1.49
N VAL A 57 -2.51 -8.23 1.86
CA VAL A 57 -1.31 -7.39 1.96
C VAL A 57 -1.35 -6.52 3.22
N ILE A 58 -0.19 -5.93 3.54
CA ILE A 58 -0.09 -4.86 4.52
C ILE A 58 0.51 -3.66 3.79
N ALA A 59 -0.25 -2.58 3.65
CA ALA A 59 0.25 -1.31 3.17
C ALA A 59 1.08 -0.65 4.29
N LEU A 60 2.29 -0.21 3.95
CA LEU A 60 3.29 0.27 4.89
C LEU A 60 3.67 1.70 4.51
N VAL A 61 3.52 2.65 5.44
CA VAL A 61 3.89 4.06 5.21
C VAL A 61 4.88 4.49 6.29
N LYS A 62 6.10 4.85 5.88
CA LYS A 62 7.14 5.27 6.83
C LYS A 62 6.73 6.55 7.54
N SER A 63 7.04 6.68 8.83
CA SER A 63 6.63 7.87 9.61
C SER A 63 7.17 9.18 9.05
N THR A 64 8.32 9.14 8.38
CA THR A 64 8.97 10.30 7.75
C THR A 64 8.32 10.73 6.44
N GLU A 65 7.35 9.97 5.92
CA GLU A 65 6.65 10.22 4.65
C GLU A 65 5.18 10.61 4.87
N VAL A 66 4.74 10.74 6.13
CA VAL A 66 3.39 11.19 6.47
C VAL A 66 3.40 12.70 6.74
N SER A 67 2.54 13.41 6.02
CA SER A 67 2.27 14.84 6.24
C SER A 67 1.07 15.02 7.17
N ILE A 68 1.09 16.07 8.00
CA ILE A 68 -0.03 16.46 8.86
C ILE A 68 -0.46 17.87 8.48
N ALA A 69 -1.76 18.07 8.23
CA ALA A 69 -2.36 19.38 8.07
C ALA A 69 -3.27 19.70 9.26
N LYS A 70 -3.21 20.93 9.77
CA LYS A 70 -4.16 21.42 10.78
C LYS A 70 -5.44 21.85 10.08
N ILE A 71 -6.58 21.31 10.51
CA ILE A 71 -7.90 21.79 10.08
C ILE A 71 -8.23 23.04 10.90
N GLY A 72 -8.53 24.14 10.21
CA GLY A 72 -9.03 25.39 10.80
C GLY A 72 -10.55 25.44 10.76
N ASN A 73 -11.12 26.31 11.60
CA ASN A 73 -12.55 26.65 11.54
C ASN A 73 -12.85 27.50 10.31
#